data_AF-H3ZIE5-F1
#
_entry.id   AF-H3ZIE5-F1
#
_cell.length_a   1.000
_cell.length_b   1.000
_cell.length_c   1.000
_cell.angle_alpha   90.00
_cell.angle_beta   90.00
_cell.angle_gamma   90.00
#
_symmetry.space_group_name_H-M   'P 1'
#
loop_
_entity.id
_entity.type
_entity.pdbx_description
1 polymer ?
#
loop_
_entity_poly.entity_id
_entity_poly.type
_entity_poly.pdbx_seq_one_letter_code
_entity_poly.pdbx_strand_id
1 'polypeptide(L)'
;MIHLIRYAKPLTPENIGLVELDFDADAERYGVIDRRNMSMLWVGPVPATNPARIIVPIEYTTSNNLLVMIFDDAGDPRYNMVGNDMVQAKLVDARTVTTNP
;
A
#
# COMPACT_ATOMS: atom_id res chain seq x y z
N MET A 1 32.60 25.47 -3.14
CA MET A 1 31.83 25.14 -4.37
C MET A 1 30.47 24.65 -3.93
N ILE A 2 29.39 25.40 -4.19
CA ILE A 2 28.03 25.05 -3.76
C ILE A 2 27.31 24.47 -4.97
N HIS A 3 26.85 23.23 -4.88
CA HIS A 3 25.99 22.63 -5.90
C HIS A 3 24.54 22.96 -5.53
N LEU A 4 23.87 23.76 -6.35
CA LEU A 4 22.45 24.03 -6.20
C LEU A 4 21.68 22.92 -6.93
N ILE A 5 21.12 21.97 -6.18
CA ILE A 5 20.26 20.92 -6.75
C ILE A 5 18.83 21.44 -6.78
N ARG A 6 18.27 21.61 -7.97
CA ARG A 6 16.86 21.95 -8.16
C ARG A 6 16.08 20.66 -8.41
N TYR A 7 15.20 20.31 -7.47
CA TYR A 7 14.18 19.30 -7.71
C TYR A 7 13.04 19.92 -8.53
N ALA A 8 12.90 19.50 -9.78
CA ALA A 8 11.75 19.81 -10.61
C ALA A 8 10.84 18.58 -10.65
N LYS A 9 9.51 18.78 -10.58
CA LYS A 9 8.58 17.67 -10.80
C LYS A 9 8.77 17.13 -12.23
N PRO A 10 8.80 15.80 -12.41
CA PRO A 10 8.81 15.19 -13.74
C PRO A 10 7.63 15.71 -14.58
N LEU A 11 7.92 16.17 -15.80
CA LEU A 11 6.91 16.69 -16.72
C LEU A 11 6.03 15.58 -17.31
N THR A 12 6.54 14.35 -17.36
CA THR A 12 5.83 13.16 -17.85
C THR A 12 5.07 12.45 -16.73
N PRO A 13 3.92 11.81 -17.02
CA PRO A 13 3.23 10.93 -16.08
C PRO A 13 4.16 9.84 -15.55
N GLU A 14 4.10 9.57 -14.25
CA GLU A 14 4.81 8.46 -13.62
C GLU A 14 3.80 7.37 -13.27
N ASN A 15 3.65 6.42 -14.18
CA ASN A 15 2.70 5.32 -14.04
C ASN A 15 3.16 4.36 -12.93
N ILE A 16 2.31 4.15 -11.93
CA ILE A 16 2.60 3.27 -10.80
C ILE A 16 1.36 2.49 -10.35
N GLY A 17 1.56 1.43 -9.56
CA GLY A 17 0.47 0.74 -8.90
C GLY A 17 0.07 1.43 -7.60
N LEU A 18 -1.24 1.52 -7.36
CA LEU A 18 -1.82 2.00 -6.11
C LEU A 18 -2.74 0.93 -5.53
N VAL A 19 -2.54 0.60 -4.27
CA VAL A 19 -3.47 -0.19 -3.47
C VAL A 19 -4.21 0.78 -2.54
N GLU A 20 -5.54 0.80 -2.64
CA GLU A 20 -6.41 1.50 -1.69
C GLU A 20 -7.10 0.45 -0.82
N LEU A 21 -6.93 0.56 0.49
CA LEU A 21 -7.45 -0.38 1.47
C LEU A 21 -8.39 0.35 2.41
N ASP A 22 -9.62 -0.14 2.48
CA ASP A 22 -10.61 0.32 3.43
C ASP A 22 -10.58 -0.63 4.62
N PHE A 23 -10.27 -0.09 5.80
CA PHE A 23 -10.14 -0.85 7.03
C PHE A 23 -11.36 -0.66 7.94
N ASP A 24 -11.67 -1.70 8.73
CA ASP A 24 -12.55 -1.54 9.87
C ASP A 24 -11.92 -0.56 10.88
N ALA A 25 -12.75 0.16 11.65
CA ALA A 25 -12.32 1.12 12.65
C ALA A 25 -11.45 0.49 13.75
N ASP A 26 -11.65 -0.80 14.02
CA ASP A 26 -10.90 -1.54 15.03
C ASP A 26 -9.62 -2.21 14.48
N ALA A 27 -9.33 -2.07 13.17
CA ALA A 27 -8.11 -2.62 12.59
C ALA A 27 -6.88 -1.81 13.03
N GLU A 28 -5.86 -2.50 13.57
CA GLU A 28 -4.71 -1.82 14.17
C GLU A 28 -3.50 -1.79 13.23
N ARG A 29 -3.22 -2.91 12.56
CA ARG A 29 -2.09 -3.04 11.63
C ARG A 29 -2.50 -3.75 10.37
N TYR A 30 -1.71 -3.56 9.32
CA TYR A 30 -1.90 -4.26 8.07
C TYR A 30 -0.58 -4.53 7.36
N GLY A 31 -0.60 -5.52 6.48
CA GLY A 31 0.52 -5.91 5.65
C GLY A 31 0.11 -6.02 4.18
N VAL A 32 1.00 -5.62 3.28
CA VAL A 32 0.91 -5.87 1.84
C VAL A 32 2.08 -6.75 1.44
N ILE A 33 1.79 -7.90 0.85
CA ILE A 33 2.75 -8.99 0.62
C ILE A 33 2.72 -9.39 -0.85
N ASP A 34 3.89 -9.68 -1.40
CA ASP A 34 4.00 -10.37 -2.69
C ASP A 34 3.79 -11.88 -2.49
N ARG A 35 2.73 -12.42 -3.10
CA ARG A 35 2.33 -13.82 -2.99
C ARG A 35 3.34 -14.80 -3.60
N ARG A 36 4.15 -14.34 -4.57
CA ARG A 36 5.05 -15.23 -5.33
C ARG A 36 6.17 -15.77 -4.44
N ASN A 37 6.62 -14.96 -3.48
CA ASN A 37 7.76 -15.25 -2.62
C ASN A 37 7.50 -14.92 -1.14
N MET A 38 6.28 -14.51 -0.79
CA MET A 38 5.89 -14.07 0.56
C MET A 38 6.71 -12.89 1.08
N SER A 39 7.30 -12.07 0.19
CA SER A 39 8.04 -10.88 0.60
C SER A 39 7.10 -9.76 1.05
N MET A 40 7.46 -9.13 2.17
CA MET A 40 6.69 -8.01 2.71
C MET A 40 7.00 -6.74 1.91
N LEU A 41 5.98 -6.19 1.25
CA LEU A 41 6.06 -4.89 0.55
C LEU A 41 5.79 -3.74 1.51
N TRP A 42 4.88 -3.94 2.46
CA TRP A 42 4.54 -2.99 3.51
C TRP A 42 4.07 -3.71 4.77
N VAL A 43 4.43 -3.19 5.95
CA VAL A 43 3.79 -3.53 7.21
C VAL A 43 3.79 -2.29 8.10
N GLY A 44 2.63 -1.96 8.68
CA GLY A 44 2.50 -0.75 9.48
C GLY A 44 1.16 -0.65 10.22
N PRO A 45 1.00 0.38 11.07
CA PRO A 45 -0.27 0.70 11.68
C PRO A 45 -1.27 1.16 10.62
N VAL A 46 -2.57 0.93 10.85
CA VAL A 46 -3.62 1.55 10.04
C VAL A 46 -3.55 3.07 10.22
N PRO A 47 -3.49 3.86 9.13
CA PRO A 47 -3.40 5.31 9.21
C PRO A 47 -4.66 5.91 9.84
N ALA A 48 -4.51 7.06 10.52
CA ALA A 48 -5.63 7.78 11.12
C ALA A 48 -6.68 8.26 10.10
N THR A 49 -6.32 8.29 8.82
CA THR A 49 -7.21 8.62 7.71
C THR A 49 -7.42 7.38 6.85
N ASN A 50 -8.67 6.98 6.64
CA ASN A 50 -9.08 5.85 5.81
C ASN A 50 -9.72 6.39 4.50
N PRO A 51 -9.51 5.81 3.30
CA PRO A 51 -8.70 4.62 2.96
C PRO A 51 -7.20 4.83 3.12
N ALA A 52 -6.48 3.75 3.43
CA ALA A 52 -5.03 3.71 3.32
C ALA A 52 -4.60 3.55 1.86
N ARG A 53 -3.57 4.29 1.46
CA ARG A 53 -3.10 4.38 0.08
C ARG A 53 -1.62 4.08 0.01
N ILE A 54 -1.29 2.94 -0.59
CA ILE A 54 0.09 2.46 -0.75
C ILE A 54 0.46 2.38 -2.22
N ILE A 55 1.62 2.95 -2.53
CA ILE A 55 2.27 2.77 -3.81
C ILE A 55 2.97 1.41 -3.86
N VAL A 56 2.71 0.65 -4.92
CA VAL A 56 3.37 -0.63 -5.21
C VAL A 56 3.95 -0.61 -6.63
N PRO A 57 4.93 -1.48 -6.92
CA PRO A 57 5.44 -1.67 -8.28
C PRO A 57 4.34 -1.87 -9.34
N ILE A 58 4.57 -1.34 -10.54
CA ILE A 58 3.55 -1.29 -11.61
C ILE A 58 3.09 -2.68 -12.07
N GLU A 59 3.91 -3.72 -11.92
CA GLU A 59 3.56 -5.09 -12.27
C GLU A 59 2.37 -5.66 -11.51
N TYR A 60 2.06 -5.11 -10.32
CA TYR A 60 0.87 -5.50 -9.57
C TYR A 60 -0.42 -4.88 -10.13
N THR A 61 -0.33 -3.99 -11.14
CA THR A 61 -1.51 -3.45 -11.84
C THR A 61 -2.06 -4.39 -12.91
N THR A 62 -1.27 -5.37 -13.34
CA THR A 62 -1.66 -6.38 -14.35
C THR A 62 -1.59 -7.79 -13.81
N SER A 63 -1.23 -7.97 -12.54
CA SER A 63 -1.12 -9.27 -11.90
C SER A 63 -1.81 -9.28 -10.54
N ASN A 64 -2.38 -10.43 -10.18
CA ASN A 64 -3.09 -10.63 -8.92
C ASN A 64 -2.15 -11.19 -7.85
N ASN A 65 -0.92 -10.66 -7.79
CA ASN A 65 0.15 -11.21 -6.96
C ASN A 65 0.27 -10.52 -5.59
N LEU A 66 -0.71 -9.71 -5.19
CA LEU A 66 -0.74 -9.09 -3.87
C LEU A 66 -1.63 -9.88 -2.91
N LEU A 67 -1.14 -10.08 -1.70
CA LEU A 67 -1.89 -10.51 -0.53
C LEU A 67 -1.92 -9.34 0.45
N VAL A 68 -3.11 -9.00 0.92
CA VAL A 68 -3.30 -7.95 1.92
C VAL A 68 -3.82 -8.61 3.19
N MET A 69 -3.20 -8.30 4.33
CA MET A 69 -3.61 -8.85 5.62
C MET A 69 -3.85 -7.73 6.61
N ILE A 70 -4.87 -7.89 7.44
CA ILE A 70 -5.15 -7.05 8.60
C ILE A 70 -4.80 -7.86 9.84
N PHE A 71 -4.11 -7.22 10.78
CA PHE A 71 -3.75 -7.80 12.06
C PHE A 71 -4.49 -7.04 13.17
N ASP A 72 -5.20 -7.80 13.99
CA ASP A 72 -5.88 -7.33 15.18
C ASP A 72 -5.14 -7.86 16.40
N ASP A 73 -4.38 -6.99 17.09
CA ASP A 73 -3.57 -7.35 18.25
C ASP A 73 -4.35 -7.21 19.56
N ALA A 74 -5.38 -6.35 19.62
CA ALA A 74 -6.09 -6.00 20.85
C ALA A 74 -7.59 -6.37 20.91
N GLY A 75 -8.22 -6.71 19.79
CA GLY A 75 -9.66 -7.01 19.67
C GLY A 75 -10.10 -8.35 20.27
N ASP A 76 -11.37 -8.74 20.06
CA ASP A 76 -11.94 -10.02 20.54
C ASP A 76 -12.61 -10.77 19.36
N PRO A 77 -12.07 -11.93 18.93
CA PRO A 77 -10.96 -12.67 19.52
C PRO A 77 -9.60 -12.01 19.27
N ARG A 78 -8.78 -11.95 20.33
CA ARG A 78 -7.41 -11.41 20.28
C ARG A 78 -6.53 -12.18 19.30
N TYR A 79 -5.60 -11.46 18.67
CA TYR A 79 -4.60 -12.04 17.76
C TYR A 79 -5.25 -12.68 16.52
N ASN A 80 -6.29 -12.04 15.99
CA ASN A 80 -6.93 -12.48 14.76
C ASN A 80 -6.27 -11.83 13.53
N MET A 81 -6.41 -12.50 12.39
CA MET A 81 -5.91 -12.02 11.11
C MET A 81 -6.94 -12.33 10.02
N VAL A 82 -7.23 -11.32 9.21
CA VAL A 82 -8.04 -11.48 7.99
C VAL A 82 -7.21 -11.09 6.80
N GLY A 83 -7.23 -11.92 5.76
CA GLY A 83 -6.48 -11.69 4.53
C GLY A 83 -7.39 -11.65 3.31
N ASN A 84 -7.16 -10.68 2.43
CA ASN A 84 -7.67 -10.69 1.07
C ASN A 84 -6.54 -11.09 0.12
N ASP A 85 -6.76 -12.21 -0.56
CA ASP A 85 -5.81 -12.78 -1.52
C ASP A 85 -6.13 -12.32 -2.94
N MET A 86 -5.15 -12.48 -3.84
CA MET A 86 -5.29 -12.12 -5.27
C MET A 86 -5.62 -10.64 -5.54
N VAL A 87 -5.17 -9.73 -4.68
CA VAL A 87 -5.39 -8.29 -4.86
C VAL A 87 -4.62 -7.79 -6.08
N GLN A 88 -5.26 -6.87 -6.81
CA GLN A 88 -4.68 -6.19 -7.97
C GLN A 88 -4.63 -4.69 -7.69
N ALA A 89 -3.48 -4.07 -7.96
CA ALA A 89 -3.32 -2.63 -7.82
C ALA A 89 -3.99 -1.87 -8.97
N LYS A 90 -4.37 -0.62 -8.72
CA LYS A 90 -4.85 0.30 -9.75
C LYS A 90 -3.68 1.03 -10.39
N LEU A 91 -3.67 1.16 -11.71
CA LEU A 91 -2.73 2.02 -12.43
C LEU A 91 -3.08 3.50 -12.22
N VAL A 92 -2.14 4.30 -11.73
CA VAL A 92 -2.31 5.74 -11.48
C VAL A 92 -1.07 6.53 -11.90
N ASP A 93 -1.23 7.86 -12.10
CA ASP A 93 -0.10 8.79 -12.19
C ASP A 93 0.32 9.17 -10.77
N ALA A 94 1.53 8.77 -10.35
CA ALA A 94 2.09 9.01 -9.02
C ALA A 94 2.06 10.50 -8.62
N ARG A 95 2.06 11.43 -9.59
CA ARG A 95 2.01 12.88 -9.35
C ARG A 95 0.64 13.38 -8.87
N THR A 96 -0.40 12.57 -9.03
CA THR A 96 -1.80 12.94 -8.75
C THR A 96 -2.35 12.31 -7.48
N VAL A 97 -1.60 11.40 -6.85
CA VAL A 97 -2.04 10.63 -5.68
C VAL A 97 -1.27 11.08 -4.44
N THR A 98 -1.98 11.16 -3.30
CA THR A 98 -1.38 11.37 -1.98
C THR A 98 -1.48 10.07 -1.20
N THR A 99 -0.34 9.56 -0.75
CA THR A 99 -0.25 8.35 0.08
C THR A 99 -0.35 8.70 1.56
N ASN A 100 -0.84 7.75 2.35
CA ASN A 100 -0.96 7.83 3.81
C ASN A 100 -0.65 6.45 4.43
N PRO A 101 0.52 5.88 4.12
CA PRO A 101 0.88 4.55 4.64
C PRO A 101 1.14 4.62 6.15
#